data_AF-A0A2G2QLC1-F1
#
_entry.id   AF-A0A2G2QLC1-F1
#
_cell.length_a   1.000
_cell.length_b   1.000
_cell.length_c   1.000
_cell.angle_alpha   90.00
_cell.angle_beta   90.00
_cell.angle_gamma   90.00
#
_symmetry.space_group_name_H-M   'P 1'
#
loop_
_entity.id
_entity.type
_entity.pdbx_description
1 polymer ?
#
loop_
_entity_poly.entity_id
_entity_poly.type
_entity_poly.pdbx_seq_one_letter_code
_entity_poly.pdbx_strand_id
1 'polypeptide(L)'
;MVSENKLPLAVVFLFLMLGVIWWPSFSNLGDLFGYAAKAEYKGVSLLNFFRAELVVLVTVWAVLISYKEQNDMVDGNAYVTRFLILVMFVIGQVFMGFFAGGFLVHQDASWYQVIHEANEVMPSQAVILLVCYPLYLFFGGSAFIYAKTRLPKFLKGKEFSFMVLTFAPLAFLPYYDSSFMQAKKDLFEIAYLSVYWLLSVGWVVIGVLYIILKASQGIFKGLSDPYGEM
;
A
#
# COMPACT_ATOMS: atom_id res chain seq x y z
N MET A 1 3.26 7.15 -18.48
CA MET A 1 4.29 8.10 -18.04
C MET A 1 3.63 9.45 -17.91
N VAL A 2 3.48 9.95 -16.68
CA VAL A 2 2.91 11.27 -16.45
C VAL A 2 4.07 12.25 -16.64
N SER A 3 3.93 13.25 -17.53
CA SER A 3 5.00 14.27 -17.67
C SER A 3 5.14 15.03 -16.34
N GLU A 4 6.31 15.60 -16.04
CA GLU A 4 6.54 16.33 -14.78
C GLU A 4 5.46 17.38 -14.51
N ASN A 5 4.98 18.06 -15.55
CA ASN A 5 3.92 19.07 -15.45
C ASN A 5 2.53 18.49 -15.10
N LYS A 6 2.29 17.20 -15.37
CA LYS A 6 1.02 16.50 -15.10
C LYS A 6 1.07 15.69 -13.80
N LEU A 7 2.24 15.51 -13.20
CA LEU A 7 2.42 14.78 -11.93
C LEU A 7 1.53 15.33 -10.80
N PRO A 8 1.51 16.65 -10.50
CA PRO A 8 0.67 17.16 -9.42
C PRO A 8 -0.82 16.89 -9.67
N LEU A 9 -1.27 17.01 -10.92
CA LEU A 9 -2.66 16.72 -11.29
C LEU A 9 -3.01 15.24 -11.07
N ALA A 10 -2.11 14.32 -11.47
CA ALA A 10 -2.31 12.89 -11.29
C ALA A 10 -2.32 12.49 -9.81
N VAL A 11 -1.50 13.15 -8.99
CA VAL A 11 -1.49 12.97 -7.53
C VAL A 11 -2.80 13.46 -6.92
N VAL A 12 -3.25 14.66 -7.26
CA VAL A 12 -4.53 15.19 -6.80
C VAL A 12 -5.67 14.25 -7.17
N PHE A 13 -5.68 13.74 -8.40
CA PHE A 13 -6.69 12.80 -8.85
C PHE A 13 -6.68 11.48 -8.05
N LEU A 14 -5.50 10.91 -7.78
CA LEU A 14 -5.35 9.73 -6.94
C LEU A 14 -5.92 9.95 -5.53
N PHE A 15 -5.62 11.08 -4.90
CA PHE A 15 -6.14 11.40 -3.58
C PHE A 15 -7.64 11.72 -3.58
N LEU A 16 -8.18 12.29 -4.66
CA LEU A 16 -9.62 12.45 -4.84
C LEU A 16 -10.32 11.09 -4.92
N MET A 17 -9.78 10.16 -5.71
CA MET A 17 -10.29 8.78 -5.78
C MET A 17 -10.26 8.09 -4.41
N LEU A 18 -9.16 8.24 -3.67
CA LEU A 18 -9.07 7.72 -2.30
C LEU A 18 -10.08 8.39 -1.37
N GLY A 19 -10.33 9.69 -1.52
CA GLY A 19 -11.35 10.41 -0.77
C GLY A 19 -12.75 9.83 -0.99
N VAL A 20 -13.09 9.42 -2.21
CA VAL A 20 -14.36 8.74 -2.52
C VAL A 20 -14.47 7.40 -1.78
N ILE A 21 -13.38 6.63 -1.73
CA ILE A 21 -13.36 5.34 -1.02
C ILE A 21 -13.41 5.53 0.51
N TRP A 22 -12.69 6.52 1.03
CA TRP A 22 -12.52 6.71 2.46
C TRP A 22 -13.66 7.47 3.13
N TRP A 23 -14.38 8.31 2.38
CA TRP A 23 -15.48 9.12 2.91
C TRP A 23 -16.47 8.33 3.78
N PRO A 24 -16.98 7.16 3.36
CA PRO A 24 -17.91 6.38 4.18
C PRO A 24 -17.26 5.70 5.38
N SER A 25 -15.95 5.43 5.31
CA SER A 25 -15.22 4.77 6.42
C SER A 25 -14.94 5.74 7.56
N PHE A 26 -14.84 7.05 7.30
CA PHE A 26 -14.56 8.05 8.33
C PHE A 26 -15.61 8.11 9.45
N SER A 27 -16.89 7.85 9.15
CA SER A 27 -17.94 7.85 10.19
C SER A 27 -17.77 6.72 11.21
N ASN A 28 -17.11 5.62 10.82
CA ASN A 28 -17.07 4.38 11.61
C ASN A 28 -15.68 4.13 12.24
N LEU A 29 -14.72 5.03 12.02
CA LEU A 29 -13.39 4.95 12.63
C LEU A 29 -13.44 5.01 14.17
N GLY A 30 -14.40 5.75 14.73
CA GLY A 30 -14.58 5.87 16.18
C GLY A 30 -14.86 4.52 16.84
N ASP A 31 -15.77 3.73 16.25
CA ASP A 31 -16.13 2.41 16.73
C ASP A 31 -14.99 1.42 16.56
N LEU A 32 -14.25 1.51 15.44
CA LEU A 32 -13.07 0.69 15.17
C LEU A 32 -11.97 0.90 16.23
N PHE A 33 -11.64 2.15 16.54
CA PHE A 33 -10.64 2.44 17.57
C PHE A 33 -11.14 2.09 18.97
N GLY A 34 -12.45 2.21 19.23
CA GLY A 34 -13.10 1.73 20.44
C GLY A 34 -12.98 0.22 20.63
N TYR A 35 -13.22 -0.55 19.56
CA TYR A 35 -13.00 -2.00 19.53
C TYR A 35 -11.52 -2.34 19.76
N ALA A 36 -10.62 -1.67 19.04
CA ALA A 36 -9.18 -1.91 19.12
C ALA A 36 -8.57 -1.66 20.50
N ALA A 37 -9.15 -0.75 21.27
CA ALA A 37 -8.74 -0.49 22.65
C ALA A 37 -9.12 -1.63 23.59
N LYS A 38 -10.24 -2.32 23.32
CA LYS A 38 -10.76 -3.43 24.15
C LYS A 38 -10.26 -4.80 23.70
N ALA A 39 -9.95 -4.96 22.41
CA ALA A 39 -9.45 -6.20 21.84
C ALA A 39 -7.99 -6.42 22.27
N GLU A 40 -7.80 -7.25 23.30
CA GLU A 40 -6.48 -7.60 23.84
C GLU A 40 -6.09 -9.03 23.50
N TYR A 41 -4.83 -9.20 23.10
CA TYR A 41 -4.18 -10.49 22.99
C TYR A 41 -2.95 -10.51 23.89
N LYS A 42 -2.92 -11.44 24.87
CA LYS A 42 -1.82 -11.58 25.85
C LYS A 42 -1.45 -10.26 26.55
N GLY A 43 -2.45 -9.44 26.90
CA GLY A 43 -2.25 -8.16 27.58
C GLY A 43 -1.76 -7.01 26.68
N VAL A 44 -1.76 -7.21 25.36
CA VAL A 44 -1.47 -6.15 24.38
C VAL A 44 -2.74 -5.87 23.59
N SER A 45 -3.22 -4.63 23.67
CA SER A 45 -4.36 -4.19 22.86
C SER A 45 -3.96 -4.01 21.39
N LEU A 46 -4.90 -4.25 20.49
CA LEU A 46 -4.71 -4.04 19.05
C LEU A 46 -4.35 -2.57 18.76
N LEU A 47 -4.88 -1.63 19.53
CA LEU A 47 -4.52 -0.21 19.43
C LEU A 47 -3.04 0.06 19.77
N ASN A 48 -2.50 -0.60 20.79
CA ASN A 48 -1.08 -0.47 21.13
C ASN A 48 -0.19 -1.08 20.05
N PHE A 49 -0.62 -2.18 19.44
CA PHE A 49 0.06 -2.78 18.30
C PHE A 49 0.09 -1.82 17.10
N PHE A 50 -1.04 -1.24 16.71
CA PHE A 50 -1.13 -0.22 15.65
C PHE A 50 -0.19 0.98 15.92
N ARG A 51 -0.19 1.50 17.15
CA ARG A 51 0.73 2.59 17.54
C ARG A 51 2.19 2.19 17.39
N ALA A 52 2.56 0.97 17.78
CA ALA A 52 3.91 0.46 17.63
C ALA A 52 4.31 0.35 16.15
N GLU A 53 3.42 -0.15 15.28
CA GLU A 53 3.67 -0.22 13.83
C GLU A 53 3.91 1.16 13.22
N LEU A 54 3.14 2.18 13.61
CA LEU A 54 3.35 3.55 13.13
C LEU A 54 4.72 4.10 13.56
N VAL A 55 5.14 3.83 14.80
CA VAL A 55 6.47 4.22 15.29
C VAL A 55 7.56 3.53 14.49
N VAL A 56 7.44 2.22 14.22
CA VAL A 56 8.38 1.46 13.39
C VAL A 56 8.44 2.04 11.98
N LEU A 57 7.29 2.35 11.37
CA LEU A 57 7.21 2.93 10.03
C LEU A 57 7.97 4.25 9.96
N VAL A 58 7.68 5.20 10.85
CA VAL A 58 8.34 6.51 10.87
C VAL A 58 9.84 6.37 11.13
N THR A 59 10.23 5.47 12.04
CA THR A 59 11.64 5.23 12.36
C THR A 59 12.40 4.67 11.16
N VAL A 60 11.85 3.66 10.48
CA VAL A 60 12.49 3.07 9.30
C VAL A 60 12.56 4.08 8.17
N TRP A 61 11.52 4.89 7.94
CA TRP A 61 11.56 5.95 6.93
C TRP A 61 12.62 7.00 7.25
N ALA A 62 12.73 7.44 8.50
CA ALA A 62 13.75 8.39 8.94
C ALA A 62 15.17 7.82 8.73
N VAL A 63 15.38 6.55 9.09
CA VAL A 63 16.64 5.83 8.85
C VAL A 63 16.94 5.77 7.35
N LEU A 64 15.99 5.33 6.53
CA LEU A 64 16.18 5.25 5.09
C LEU A 64 16.52 6.63 4.49
N ILE A 65 15.86 7.71 4.91
CA ILE A 65 16.17 9.06 4.42
C ILE A 65 17.58 9.51 4.83
N SER A 66 18.01 9.15 6.05
CA SER A 66 19.32 9.57 6.61
C SER A 66 20.50 8.96 5.87
N TYR A 67 20.39 7.71 5.43
CA TYR A 67 21.44 6.97 4.71
C TYR A 67 21.38 7.19 3.19
N LYS A 68 21.55 8.44 2.73
CA LYS A 68 21.63 8.75 1.30
C LYS A 68 23.02 8.41 0.76
N GLU A 69 23.13 7.41 -0.11
CA GLU A 69 24.38 7.12 -0.81
C GLU A 69 24.57 8.11 -1.96
N GLN A 70 25.72 8.78 -1.98
CA GLN A 70 26.04 9.87 -2.91
C GLN A 70 27.00 9.44 -4.03
N ASN A 71 27.43 8.16 -4.06
CA ASN A 71 28.42 7.69 -5.01
C ASN A 71 27.82 7.35 -6.38
N ASP A 72 28.35 8.01 -7.41
CA ASP A 72 27.99 7.86 -8.83
C ASP A 72 28.67 6.65 -9.50
N MET A 73 29.65 6.01 -8.84
CA MET A 73 30.30 4.79 -9.32
C MET A 73 29.92 3.63 -8.41
N VAL A 74 29.02 2.78 -8.91
CA VAL A 74 28.50 1.62 -8.20
C VAL A 74 28.87 0.39 -9.02
N ASP A 75 29.61 -0.52 -8.39
CA ASP A 75 29.92 -1.84 -8.95
C ASP A 75 28.62 -2.56 -9.35
N GLY A 76 28.65 -3.32 -10.45
CA GLY A 76 27.46 -3.98 -11.00
C GLY A 76 26.79 -4.91 -9.99
N ASN A 77 27.57 -5.55 -9.11
CA ASN A 77 27.03 -6.39 -8.03
C ASN A 77 26.25 -5.58 -6.97
N ALA A 78 26.79 -4.44 -6.56
CA ALA A 78 26.09 -3.53 -5.64
C ALA A 78 24.84 -2.95 -6.30
N TYR A 79 24.88 -2.66 -7.60
CA TYR A 79 23.73 -2.20 -8.38
C TYR A 79 22.61 -3.25 -8.41
N VAL A 80 22.92 -4.52 -8.72
CA VAL A 80 21.96 -5.63 -8.70
C VAL A 80 21.37 -5.81 -7.30
N THR A 81 22.21 -5.83 -6.27
CA THR A 81 21.76 -5.97 -4.87
C THR A 81 20.77 -4.87 -4.51
N ARG A 82 21.03 -3.62 -4.94
CA ARG A 82 20.10 -2.52 -4.69
C ARG A 82 18.74 -2.74 -5.33
N PHE A 83 18.68 -3.27 -6.55
CA PHE A 83 17.42 -3.61 -7.20
C PHE A 83 16.71 -4.80 -6.57
N LEU A 84 17.45 -5.82 -6.11
CA LEU A 84 16.85 -6.95 -5.39
C LEU A 84 16.17 -6.50 -4.10
N ILE A 85 16.81 -5.61 -3.33
CA ILE A 85 16.20 -5.00 -2.13
C ILE A 85 14.93 -4.22 -2.50
N LEU A 86 14.96 -3.45 -3.60
CA LEU A 86 13.76 -2.75 -4.08
C LEU A 86 12.63 -3.74 -4.40
N VAL A 87 12.94 -4.82 -5.12
CA VAL A 87 11.98 -5.87 -5.47
C VAL A 87 11.42 -6.55 -4.22
N MET A 88 12.24 -6.77 -3.19
CA MET A 88 11.78 -7.31 -1.90
C MET A 88 10.73 -6.42 -1.24
N PHE A 89 10.89 -5.09 -1.27
CA PHE A 89 9.85 -4.19 -0.77
C PHE A 89 8.55 -4.30 -1.59
N VAL A 90 8.65 -4.39 -2.91
CA VAL A 90 7.47 -4.54 -3.78
C VAL A 90 6.77 -5.89 -3.54
N ILE A 91 7.53 -6.98 -3.40
CA ILE A 91 6.98 -8.31 -3.06
C ILE A 91 6.29 -8.27 -1.69
N GLY A 92 6.90 -7.63 -0.69
CA GLY A 92 6.27 -7.44 0.63
C GLY A 92 4.94 -6.69 0.52
N GLN A 93 4.88 -5.65 -0.32
CA GLN A 93 3.65 -4.90 -0.58
C GLN A 93 2.58 -5.79 -1.24
N VAL A 94 2.94 -6.58 -2.26
CA VAL A 94 2.03 -7.52 -2.92
C VAL A 94 1.54 -8.62 -1.99
N PHE A 95 2.42 -9.14 -1.13
CA PHE A 95 2.09 -10.15 -0.14
C PHE A 95 1.04 -9.62 0.86
N MET A 96 1.25 -8.42 1.39
CA MET A 96 0.23 -7.75 2.21
C MET A 96 -1.05 -7.54 1.40
N GLY A 97 -0.92 -7.23 0.10
CA GLY A 97 -1.97 -7.12 -0.93
C GLY A 97 -2.92 -8.31 -0.88
N PHE A 98 -2.33 -9.46 -1.13
CA PHE A 98 -2.97 -10.76 -1.11
C PHE A 98 -3.54 -11.12 0.26
N PHE A 99 -2.82 -10.85 1.34
CA PHE A 99 -3.27 -11.21 2.69
C PHE A 99 -4.50 -10.42 3.13
N ALA A 100 -4.51 -9.09 2.95
CA ALA A 100 -5.64 -8.26 3.36
C ALA A 100 -6.82 -8.40 2.40
N GLY A 101 -6.61 -8.11 1.11
CA GLY A 101 -7.68 -8.08 0.11
C GLY A 101 -8.14 -9.46 -0.37
N GLY A 102 -7.29 -10.48 -0.25
CA GLY A 102 -7.65 -11.86 -0.54
C GLY A 102 -8.13 -12.58 0.71
N PHE A 103 -7.22 -12.92 1.62
CA PHE A 103 -7.55 -13.80 2.74
C PHE A 103 -8.53 -13.19 3.76
N LEU A 104 -8.20 -12.01 4.31
CA LEU A 104 -8.98 -11.43 5.40
C LEU A 104 -10.34 -10.89 4.96
N VAL A 105 -10.45 -10.34 3.74
CA VAL A 105 -11.74 -9.90 3.18
C VAL A 105 -12.69 -11.07 2.96
N HIS A 106 -12.19 -12.22 2.49
CA HIS A 106 -13.05 -13.41 2.34
C HIS A 106 -13.44 -14.02 3.69
N GLN A 107 -12.56 -13.94 4.69
CA GLN A 107 -12.91 -14.29 6.07
C GLN A 107 -14.02 -13.37 6.61
N ASP A 108 -13.95 -12.06 6.35
CA ASP A 108 -14.97 -11.07 6.71
C ASP A 108 -16.34 -11.43 6.12
N ALA A 109 -16.38 -11.76 4.83
CA ALA A 109 -17.61 -12.17 4.14
C ALA A 109 -18.26 -13.42 4.77
N SER A 110 -17.46 -14.41 5.19
CA SER A 110 -18.00 -15.58 5.89
C SER A 110 -18.48 -15.26 7.30
N TRP A 111 -17.86 -14.29 7.97
CA TRP A 111 -18.22 -13.88 9.33
C TRP A 111 -19.61 -13.22 9.39
N TYR A 112 -19.94 -12.40 8.38
CA TYR A 112 -21.28 -11.85 8.18
C TYR A 112 -22.39 -12.91 8.04
N GLN A 113 -22.06 -14.13 7.62
CA GLN A 113 -23.05 -15.21 7.50
C GLN A 113 -23.31 -15.93 8.83
N VAL A 114 -22.40 -15.78 9.80
CA VAL A 114 -22.46 -16.48 11.09
C VAL A 114 -23.03 -15.56 12.18
N ILE A 115 -22.59 -14.29 12.21
CA ILE A 115 -23.07 -13.32 13.20
C ILE A 115 -24.23 -12.52 12.59
N HIS A 116 -25.43 -12.70 13.17
CA HIS A 116 -26.67 -12.04 12.71
C HIS A 116 -26.82 -10.60 13.22
N GLU A 117 -25.80 -10.05 13.91
CA GLU A 117 -25.85 -8.73 14.53
C GLU A 117 -24.97 -7.73 13.77
N ALA A 118 -25.60 -6.80 13.06
CA ALA A 118 -24.97 -5.82 12.17
C ALA A 118 -24.30 -4.62 12.88
N ASN A 119 -24.18 -4.65 14.21
CA ASN A 119 -23.75 -3.49 15.01
C ASN A 119 -22.36 -3.62 15.64
N GLU A 120 -21.61 -4.70 15.39
CA GLU A 120 -20.28 -4.90 15.96
C GLU A 120 -19.16 -4.84 14.91
N VAL A 121 -18.07 -4.15 15.25
CA VAL A 121 -16.82 -4.13 14.46
C VAL A 121 -16.28 -5.54 14.33
N MET A 122 -16.13 -6.02 13.09
CA MET A 122 -15.62 -7.37 12.88
C MET A 122 -14.10 -7.45 13.14
N PRO A 123 -13.62 -8.54 13.76
CA PRO A 123 -12.20 -8.72 14.03
C PRO A 123 -11.32 -8.66 12.76
N SER A 124 -11.80 -9.23 11.64
CA SER A 124 -11.14 -9.20 10.33
C SER A 124 -10.90 -7.77 9.83
N GLN A 125 -11.90 -6.90 9.95
CA GLN A 125 -11.79 -5.50 9.53
C GLN A 125 -10.84 -4.71 10.41
N ALA A 126 -10.88 -4.94 11.72
CA ALA A 126 -9.93 -4.36 12.66
C ALA A 126 -8.49 -4.74 12.28
N VAL A 127 -8.22 -6.00 11.93
CA VAL A 127 -6.89 -6.43 11.48
C VAL A 127 -6.51 -5.80 10.14
N ILE A 128 -7.41 -5.77 9.15
CA ILE A 128 -7.12 -5.15 7.85
C ILE A 128 -6.70 -3.68 8.02
N LEU A 129 -7.46 -2.93 8.81
CA LEU A 129 -7.26 -1.49 9.02
C LEU A 129 -6.11 -1.14 9.95
N LEU A 130 -5.91 -1.90 11.01
CA LEU A 130 -4.98 -1.55 12.08
C LEU A 130 -3.65 -2.31 11.99
N VAL A 131 -3.55 -3.29 11.10
CA VAL A 131 -2.33 -4.07 10.88
C VAL A 131 -1.92 -4.02 9.42
N CYS A 132 -2.81 -4.42 8.51
CA CYS A 132 -2.41 -4.52 7.10
C CYS A 132 -2.15 -3.14 6.46
N TYR A 133 -2.87 -2.09 6.85
CA TYR A 133 -2.72 -0.74 6.27
C TYR A 133 -1.41 -0.06 6.62
N PRO A 134 -0.98 -0.01 7.91
CA PRO A 134 0.36 0.41 8.25
C PRO A 134 1.43 -0.36 7.49
N LEU A 135 1.27 -1.68 7.33
CA LEU A 135 2.22 -2.50 6.60
C LEU A 135 2.23 -2.22 5.09
N TYR A 136 1.08 -1.90 4.47
CA TYR A 136 1.04 -1.44 3.07
C TYR A 136 1.84 -0.16 2.88
N LEU A 137 1.60 0.82 3.74
CA LEU A 137 2.33 2.08 3.73
C LEU A 137 3.81 1.84 3.99
N PHE A 138 4.14 0.96 4.93
CA PHE A 138 5.51 0.57 5.24
C PHE A 138 6.23 0.05 3.98
N PHE A 139 5.71 -0.98 3.32
CA PHE A 139 6.40 -1.58 2.17
C PHE A 139 6.41 -0.65 0.96
N GLY A 140 5.28 -0.04 0.60
CA GLY A 140 5.19 0.86 -0.55
C GLY A 140 6.01 2.14 -0.38
N GLY A 141 5.87 2.79 0.78
CA GLY A 141 6.60 4.01 1.11
C GLY A 141 8.09 3.75 1.31
N SER A 142 8.47 2.61 1.92
CA SER A 142 9.88 2.21 1.99
C SER A 142 10.45 1.96 0.60
N ALA A 143 9.71 1.33 -0.32
CA ALA A 143 10.15 1.15 -1.71
C ALA A 143 10.42 2.51 -2.39
N PHE A 144 9.52 3.49 -2.21
CA PHE A 144 9.69 4.83 -2.77
C PHE A 144 10.91 5.56 -2.17
N ILE A 145 11.01 5.60 -0.85
CA ILE A 145 12.11 6.27 -0.15
C ILE A 145 13.43 5.61 -0.49
N TYR A 146 13.47 4.28 -0.52
CA TYR A 146 14.63 3.49 -0.91
C TYR A 146 15.06 3.80 -2.36
N ALA A 147 14.11 3.81 -3.31
CA ALA A 147 14.40 4.20 -4.68
C ALA A 147 14.93 5.64 -4.78
N LYS A 148 14.36 6.57 -4.00
CA LYS A 148 14.80 7.98 -3.97
C LYS A 148 16.23 8.17 -3.48
N THR A 149 16.66 7.32 -2.55
CA THR A 149 17.93 7.48 -1.83
C THR A 149 19.05 6.63 -2.40
N ARG A 150 18.76 5.45 -2.97
CA ARG A 150 19.76 4.48 -3.48
C ARG A 150 19.72 4.32 -5.00
N LEU A 151 18.58 4.63 -5.63
CA LEU A 151 18.35 4.44 -7.07
C LEU A 151 17.73 5.71 -7.71
N PRO A 152 18.29 6.93 -7.52
CA PRO A 152 17.67 8.16 -7.97
C PRO A 152 17.50 8.24 -9.50
N LYS A 153 18.46 7.71 -10.28
CA LYS A 153 18.36 7.59 -11.74
C LYS A 153 17.16 6.70 -12.15
N PHE A 154 16.88 5.64 -11.38
CA PHE A 154 15.73 4.78 -11.60
C PHE A 154 14.42 5.47 -11.25
N LEU A 155 14.37 6.24 -10.16
CA LEU A 155 13.12 6.87 -9.72
C LEU A 155 12.58 7.90 -10.72
N LYS A 156 13.47 8.60 -11.45
CA LYS A 156 13.10 9.64 -12.42
C LYS A 156 12.02 9.15 -13.40
N GLY A 157 10.89 9.86 -13.41
CA GLY A 157 9.74 9.60 -14.27
C GLY A 157 8.86 8.42 -13.85
N LYS A 158 9.09 7.85 -12.67
CA LYS A 158 8.36 6.70 -12.10
C LYS A 158 7.75 7.00 -10.73
N GLU A 159 7.86 8.24 -10.26
CA GLU A 159 7.38 8.71 -8.97
C GLU A 159 5.89 8.41 -8.81
N PHE A 160 5.10 8.65 -9.87
CA PHE A 160 3.67 8.35 -9.87
C PHE A 160 3.38 6.84 -9.69
N SER A 161 4.17 5.96 -10.31
CA SER A 161 4.02 4.51 -10.13
C SER A 161 4.27 4.11 -8.68
N PHE A 162 5.27 4.71 -8.03
CA PHE A 162 5.52 4.47 -6.61
C PHE A 162 4.42 5.02 -5.70
N MET A 163 3.81 6.15 -6.05
CA MET A 163 2.64 6.67 -5.34
C MET A 163 1.43 5.74 -5.48
N VAL A 164 1.16 5.24 -6.69
CA VAL A 164 0.12 4.24 -6.93
C VAL A 164 0.42 2.95 -6.16
N LEU A 165 1.67 2.45 -6.16
CA LEU A 165 2.08 1.29 -5.36
C LEU A 165 1.79 1.48 -3.86
N THR A 166 2.04 2.69 -3.34
CA THR A 166 1.94 2.98 -1.90
C THR A 166 0.51 3.22 -1.45
N PHE A 167 -0.25 4.03 -2.20
CA PHE A 167 -1.53 4.57 -1.73
C PHE A 167 -2.74 3.90 -2.33
N ALA A 168 -2.67 3.34 -3.54
CA ALA A 168 -3.83 2.65 -4.13
C ALA A 168 -4.33 1.44 -3.31
N PRO A 169 -3.50 0.66 -2.58
CA PRO A 169 -3.97 -0.40 -1.69
C PRO A 169 -4.87 0.07 -0.54
N LEU A 170 -4.85 1.37 -0.20
CA LEU A 170 -5.80 1.94 0.77
C LEU A 170 -7.24 1.94 0.24
N ALA A 171 -7.45 1.55 -1.02
CA ALA A 171 -8.76 1.28 -1.58
C ALA A 171 -9.38 -0.05 -1.11
N PHE A 172 -8.58 -0.99 -0.60
CA PHE A 172 -9.03 -2.32 -0.17
C PHE A 172 -9.77 -2.33 1.16
N LEU A 173 -10.52 -1.27 1.46
CA LEU A 173 -11.26 -1.14 2.72
C LEU A 173 -12.44 -2.11 2.68
N PRO A 174 -12.59 -3.00 3.69
CA PRO A 174 -13.84 -3.70 3.88
C PRO A 174 -14.88 -2.66 4.28
N TYR A 175 -15.88 -2.48 3.43
CA TYR A 175 -16.96 -1.55 3.69
C TYR A 175 -17.87 -2.10 4.80
N TYR A 176 -18.12 -1.29 5.83
CA TYR A 176 -18.78 -1.69 7.08
C TYR A 176 -20.30 -1.89 6.96
N ASP A 177 -20.92 -1.41 5.89
CA ASP A 177 -22.38 -1.45 5.77
C ASP A 177 -22.85 -2.42 4.67
N SER A 178 -23.41 -3.54 5.12
CA SER A 178 -24.04 -4.57 4.28
C SER A 178 -25.21 -4.04 3.43
N SER A 179 -25.76 -2.86 3.75
CA SER A 179 -26.84 -2.21 3.01
C SER A 179 -26.41 -1.69 1.63
N PHE A 180 -25.11 -1.43 1.42
CA PHE A 180 -24.53 -1.06 0.11
C PHE A 180 -24.12 -2.27 -0.74
N MET A 181 -24.17 -3.50 -0.22
CA MET A 181 -24.07 -4.73 -1.03
C MET A 181 -25.43 -5.24 -1.51
N GLN A 182 -26.52 -4.72 -0.93
CA GLN A 182 -27.84 -4.86 -1.55
C GLN A 182 -27.84 -3.92 -2.74
N ALA A 183 -27.93 -4.47 -3.95
CA ALA A 183 -27.95 -3.73 -5.21
C ALA A 183 -29.18 -2.79 -5.30
N LYS A 184 -29.20 -1.73 -4.50
CA LYS A 184 -29.96 -0.53 -4.82
C LYS A 184 -29.14 0.13 -5.91
N LYS A 185 -29.74 0.33 -7.08
CA LYS A 185 -29.11 1.03 -8.20
C LYS A 185 -28.94 2.51 -7.85
N ASP A 186 -28.11 2.80 -6.86
CA ASP A 186 -27.75 4.14 -6.44
C ASP A 186 -26.45 4.54 -7.14
N LEU A 187 -26.42 5.75 -7.68
CA LEU A 187 -25.30 6.28 -8.47
C LEU A 187 -23.99 6.24 -7.66
N PHE A 188 -24.10 6.36 -6.33
CA PHE A 188 -22.98 6.35 -5.40
C PHE A 188 -22.26 5.00 -5.33
N GLU A 189 -22.99 3.88 -5.30
CA GLU A 189 -22.41 2.53 -5.24
C GLU A 189 -21.64 2.22 -6.53
N ILE A 190 -22.20 2.59 -7.68
CA ILE A 190 -21.53 2.44 -8.98
C ILE A 190 -20.25 3.27 -9.03
N ALA A 191 -20.27 4.51 -8.55
CA ALA A 191 -19.09 5.36 -8.49
C ALA A 191 -18.02 4.77 -7.57
N TYR A 192 -18.40 4.29 -6.38
CA TYR A 192 -17.50 3.64 -5.43
C TYR A 192 -16.83 2.40 -6.04
N LEU A 193 -17.63 1.47 -6.58
CA LEU A 193 -17.12 0.24 -7.21
C LEU A 193 -16.22 0.53 -8.40
N SER A 194 -16.57 1.53 -9.21
CA SER A 194 -15.75 1.94 -10.36
C SER A 194 -14.40 2.48 -9.91
N VAL A 195 -14.38 3.35 -8.89
CA VAL A 195 -13.14 3.89 -8.31
C VAL A 195 -12.30 2.78 -7.67
N TYR A 196 -12.94 1.86 -6.94
CA TYR A 196 -12.29 0.70 -6.33
C TYR A 196 -11.57 -0.16 -7.36
N TRP A 197 -12.24 -0.53 -8.45
CA TRP A 197 -11.66 -1.36 -9.50
C TRP A 197 -10.57 -0.63 -10.27
N LEU A 198 -10.74 0.68 -10.55
CA LEU A 198 -9.71 1.49 -11.18
C LEU A 198 -8.44 1.58 -10.33
N LEU A 199 -8.57 1.77 -9.01
CA LEU A 199 -7.43 1.78 -8.09
C LEU A 199 -6.79 0.39 -7.99
N SER A 200 -7.59 -0.67 -7.96
CA SER A 200 -7.10 -2.05 -7.91
C SER A 200 -6.29 -2.43 -9.15
N VAL A 201 -6.84 -2.16 -10.35
CA VAL A 201 -6.14 -2.39 -11.62
C VAL A 201 -4.94 -1.47 -11.76
N GLY A 202 -5.07 -0.19 -11.37
CA GLY A 202 -3.97 0.76 -11.35
C GLY A 202 -2.82 0.30 -10.45
N TRP A 203 -3.14 -0.21 -9.26
CA TRP A 203 -2.17 -0.79 -8.34
C TRP A 203 -1.41 -1.95 -8.98
N VAL A 204 -2.11 -2.95 -9.55
CA VAL A 204 -1.47 -4.11 -10.16
C VAL A 204 -0.62 -3.73 -11.38
N VAL A 205 -1.18 -2.93 -12.30
CA VAL A 205 -0.53 -2.64 -13.59
C VAL A 205 0.55 -1.55 -13.47
N ILE A 206 0.21 -0.44 -12.81
CA ILE A 206 1.06 0.76 -12.75
C ILE A 206 1.95 0.74 -11.51
N GLY A 207 1.41 0.30 -10.37
CA GLY A 207 2.15 0.22 -9.11
C GLY A 207 3.12 -0.95 -9.06
N VAL A 208 2.65 -2.16 -9.37
CA VAL A 208 3.43 -3.39 -9.21
C VAL A 208 4.15 -3.79 -10.49
N LEU A 209 3.40 -4.15 -11.54
CA LEU A 209 3.94 -4.77 -12.76
C LEU A 209 4.95 -3.86 -13.45
N TYR A 210 4.61 -2.58 -13.63
CA TYR A 210 5.53 -1.62 -14.25
C TYR A 210 6.84 -1.47 -13.47
N ILE A 211 6.79 -1.36 -12.15
CA ILE A 211 7.99 -1.22 -11.31
C ILE A 211 8.84 -2.48 -11.38
N ILE A 212 8.23 -3.67 -11.27
CA ILE A 212 8.95 -4.95 -11.36
C ILE A 212 9.62 -5.08 -12.73
N LEU A 213 8.92 -4.85 -13.83
CA LEU A 213 9.50 -4.95 -15.18
C LEU A 213 10.70 -4.00 -15.35
N LYS A 214 10.59 -2.77 -14.83
CA LYS A 214 11.70 -1.81 -14.88
C LYS A 214 12.84 -2.17 -13.94
N ALA A 215 12.54 -2.71 -12.76
CA ALA A 215 13.56 -3.21 -11.83
C ALA A 215 14.31 -4.40 -12.43
N SER A 216 13.62 -5.35 -13.06
CA SER A 216 14.23 -6.48 -13.76
C SER A 216 15.17 -6.02 -14.88
N GLN A 217 14.80 -5.00 -15.67
CA GLN A 217 15.71 -4.40 -16.66
C GLN A 217 16.99 -3.84 -16.00
N GLY A 218 16.87 -3.21 -14.82
CA GLY A 218 18.00 -2.75 -14.03
C GLY A 218 18.90 -3.90 -13.56
N ILE A 219 18.31 -4.98 -13.07
CA ILE A 219 19.02 -6.20 -12.65
C ILE A 219 19.79 -6.81 -13.83
N PHE A 220 19.13 -7.01 -14.98
CA PHE A 220 19.78 -7.55 -16.16
C PHE A 220 20.95 -6.69 -16.62
N LYS A 221 20.80 -5.36 -16.60
CA LYS A 221 21.89 -4.44 -16.94
C LYS A 221 23.10 -4.63 -16.01
N GLY A 222 22.87 -4.70 -14.69
CA GLY A 222 23.93 -4.91 -13.70
C GLY A 222 24.62 -6.28 -13.83
N LEU A 223 23.90 -7.31 -14.26
CA LEU A 223 24.46 -8.63 -14.52
C LEU A 223 25.25 -8.69 -15.83
N SER A 224 24.81 -7.97 -16.87
CA SER A 224 25.47 -7.99 -18.18
C SER A 224 26.78 -7.20 -18.22
N ASP A 225 26.91 -6.19 -17.37
CA ASP A 225 28.09 -5.34 -17.29
C ASP A 225 28.50 -5.14 -15.83
N PRO A 226 29.12 -6.17 -15.21
CA PRO A 226 29.45 -6.15 -13.79
C PRO A 226 30.51 -5.10 -13.44
N TYR A 227 31.38 -4.74 -14.38
CA TYR A 227 32.50 -3.80 -14.15
C TYR A 227 32.27 -2.41 -14.75
N GLY A 228 31.17 -2.20 -15.47
CA GLY A 228 30.80 -0.91 -16.03
C GLY A 228 30.31 0.07 -14.95
N GLU A 229 30.63 1.35 -15.12
CA GLU A 229 30.11 2.41 -14.26
C GLU A 229 28.61 2.64 -14.53
N MET A 230 27.77 2.53 -13.49
CA MET A 230 26.29 2.51 -13.59
C MET A 230 25.58 3.82 -13.19
#